data_AF-A0A848K825-F1
#
_entry.id   AF-A0A848K825-F1
#
_cell.length_a   1.000
_cell.length_b   1.000
_cell.length_c   1.000
_cell.angle_alpha   90.00
_cell.angle_beta   90.00
_cell.angle_gamma   90.00
#
_symmetry.space_group_name_H-M   'P 1'
#
loop_
_entity.id
_entity.type
_entity.pdbx_description
1 polymer ?
#
loop_
_entity_poly.entity_id
_entity_poly.type
_entity_poly.pdbx_seq_one_letter_code
_entity_poly.pdbx_strand_id
1 'polypeptide(L)' 'MTDSELSIDEQVELAQESEDLDELRRLSAAGSSDATDILVELAGSREDLDELRRFADAGNSDAADILEELTEE' A
#
# COMPACT_ATOMS: atom_id res chain seq x y z
N MET A 1 25.15 -15.76 15.06
CA MET A 1 24.72 -14.37 14.92
C MET A 1 23.34 -14.47 14.33
N THR A 2 22.30 -14.17 15.10
CA THR A 2 20.95 -14.08 14.53
C THR A 2 21.02 -12.96 13.50
N ASP A 3 20.78 -13.27 12.24
CA ASP A 3 20.25 -12.27 11.31
C ASP A 3 19.17 -11.53 12.09
N SER A 4 19.40 -10.26 12.38
CA SER A 4 18.45 -9.46 13.14
C SER A 4 17.31 -9.21 12.18
N GLU A 5 16.20 -9.94 12.35
CA GLU A 5 15.01 -9.77 11.55
C GLU A 5 14.60 -8.29 11.62
N LEU A 6 14.50 -7.65 10.46
CA LEU A 6 14.17 -6.23 10.34
C LEU A 6 12.84 -5.94 11.03
N SER A 7 12.71 -4.76 11.62
CA SER A 7 11.39 -4.30 12.08
C SER A 7 10.43 -4.13 10.90
N ILE A 8 9.12 -4.10 11.17
CA ILE A 8 8.12 -3.88 10.12
C ILE A 8 8.36 -2.53 9.43
N ASP A 9 8.66 -1.49 10.20
CA ASP A 9 8.91 -0.14 9.67
C ASP A 9 10.12 -0.14 8.72
N GLU A 10 11.23 -0.80 9.10
CA GLU A 10 12.40 -0.96 8.23
C GLU A 10 12.09 -1.81 6.97
N GLN A 11 11.25 -2.84 7.09
CA GLN A 11 10.80 -3.62 5.93
C GLN A 11 9.96 -2.78 4.96
N VAL A 12 9.08 -1.91 5.50
CA VAL A 12 8.27 -0.99 4.69
C VAL A 12 9.17 0.00 3.95
N GLU A 13 10.12 0.63 4.64
CA GLU A 13 11.05 1.59 4.05
C GLU A 13 11.85 0.96 2.90
N LEU A 14 12.43 -0.23 3.12
CA LEU A 14 13.19 -0.94 2.09
C LEU A 14 12.33 -1.38 0.91
N ALA A 15 11.10 -1.84 1.16
CA ALA A 15 10.17 -2.23 0.11
C ALA A 15 9.74 -1.01 -0.72
N GLN A 16 9.50 0.13 -0.08
CA GLN A 16 9.19 1.39 -0.76
C GLN A 16 10.37 1.86 -1.63
N GLU A 17 11.59 1.90 -1.10
CA GLU A 17 12.79 2.30 -1.84
C GLU A 17 13.07 1.40 -3.06
N SER A 18 12.74 0.12 -2.94
CA SER A 18 12.93 -0.88 -4.00
C SER A 18 11.75 -0.99 -4.96
N GLU A 19 10.67 -0.22 -4.74
CA GLU A 19 9.36 -0.37 -5.40
C GLU A 19 8.83 -1.83 -5.37
N ASP A 20 9.12 -2.57 -4.30
CA ASP A 20 8.68 -3.95 -4.12
C ASP A 20 7.23 -3.98 -3.62
N LEU A 21 6.30 -3.88 -4.58
CA LEU A 21 4.87 -3.88 -4.29
C LEU A 21 4.39 -5.19 -3.67
N ASP A 22 5.04 -6.32 -3.97
CA ASP A 22 4.63 -7.62 -3.42
C ASP A 22 4.97 -7.69 -1.93
N GLU A 23 6.12 -7.16 -1.55
CA GLU A 23 6.50 -7.02 -0.15
C GLU A 23 5.61 -6.01 0.58
N LEU A 24 5.34 -4.84 -0.01
CA LEU A 24 4.39 -3.88 0.56
C LEU A 24 2.99 -4.51 0.75
N ARG A 25 2.49 -5.29 -0.22
CA ARG A 25 1.20 -6.00 -0.09
C ARG A 25 1.23 -7.03 1.02
N ARG A 26 2.35 -7.75 1.18
CA ARG A 26 2.55 -8.71 2.28
C ARG A 26 2.51 -8.01 3.64
N LEU A 27 3.20 -6.88 3.78
CA LEU A 27 3.25 -6.08 5.01
C LEU A 27 1.89 -5.44 5.33
N SER A 28 1.20 -4.90 4.33
CA SER A 28 -0.17 -4.39 4.45
C SER A 28 -1.13 -5.49 4.91
N ALA A 29 -1.08 -6.68 4.29
CA ALA A 29 -1.87 -7.83 4.71
C ALA A 29 -1.52 -8.33 6.13
N ALA A 30 -0.30 -8.09 6.59
CA ALA A 30 0.12 -8.35 7.97
C ALA A 30 -0.32 -7.26 8.96
N GLY A 31 -0.97 -6.19 8.49
CA GLY A 31 -1.53 -5.11 9.30
C GLY A 31 -0.69 -3.84 9.39
N SER A 32 0.33 -3.67 8.54
CA SER A 32 1.07 -2.41 8.46
C SER A 32 0.22 -1.32 7.79
N SER A 33 -0.07 -0.26 8.55
CA SER A 33 -0.78 0.92 8.02
C SER A 33 0.10 1.65 7.01
N ASP A 34 1.38 1.88 7.33
CA ASP A 34 2.31 2.60 6.45
C ASP A 34 2.44 1.91 5.09
N ALA A 35 2.52 0.57 5.06
CA ALA A 35 2.53 -0.19 3.81
C ALA A 35 1.23 -0.02 3.01
N THR A 36 0.09 0.08 3.70
CA THR A 36 -1.21 0.31 3.08
C THR A 36 -1.28 1.71 2.47
N ASP A 37 -0.84 2.73 3.21
CA ASP A 37 -0.86 4.12 2.77
C ASP A 37 0.01 4.31 1.53
N ILE A 38 1.22 3.72 1.53
CA ILE A 38 2.12 3.73 0.36
C ILE A 38 1.47 3.06 -0.86
N LEU A 39 0.82 1.91 -0.69
CA LEU A 39 0.15 1.22 -1.79
C LEU A 39 -1.01 2.03 -2.37
N VAL A 40 -1.79 2.71 -1.51
CA VAL A 40 -2.89 3.58 -1.93
C VAL A 40 -2.36 4.79 -2.70
N GLU A 41 -1.30 5.44 -2.22
CA GLU A 41 -0.67 6.58 -2.90
C GLU A 41 -0.11 6.18 -4.28
N LEU A 42 0.58 5.04 -4.35
CA LEU A 42 1.12 4.52 -5.60
C LEU A 42 0.02 4.12 -6.59
N ALA A 43 -1.06 3.50 -6.10
CA ALA A 43 -2.21 3.14 -6.93
C ALA A 43 -2.90 4.39 -7.49
N GLY A 44 -3.13 5.41 -6.67
CA GLY A 44 -3.66 6.71 -7.12
C GLY A 44 -2.77 7.36 -8.18
N SER A 45 -1.47 7.45 -7.94
CA SER A 45 -0.51 8.04 -8.88
C SER A 45 -0.40 7.28 -10.21
N ARG A 46 -0.74 5.99 -10.22
CA ARG A 46 -0.72 5.12 -11.40
C ARG A 46 -2.10 4.94 -12.04
N GLU A 47 -3.13 5.58 -11.49
CA GLU A 47 -4.54 5.37 -11.85
C GLU A 47 -4.94 3.88 -11.83
N ASP A 48 -4.37 3.11 -10.89
CA ASP A 48 -4.69 1.69 -10.70
C ASP A 48 -6.01 1.55 -9.94
N LEU A 49 -7.11 1.70 -10.68
CA LEU A 49 -8.48 1.66 -10.14
C LEU A 49 -8.82 0.30 -9.51
N ASP A 50 -8.21 -0.80 -9.99
CA ASP A 50 -8.45 -2.14 -9.47
C ASP A 50 -7.84 -2.30 -8.07
N GLU A 51 -6.61 -1.83 -7.86
CA GLU A 51 -5.97 -1.84 -6.54
C GLU A 51 -6.66 -0.86 -5.57
N LEU A 52 -7.01 0.35 -6.01
CA LEU A 52 -7.77 1.31 -5.20
C LEU A 52 -9.13 0.71 -4.77
N ARG A 53 -9.85 0.08 -5.70
CA ARG A 53 -11.11 -0.59 -5.40
C ARG A 53 -10.93 -1.73 -4.41
N ARG A 54 -9.85 -2.51 -4.52
CA ARG A 54 -9.52 -3.57 -3.55
C ARG A 54 -9.37 -3.02 -2.14
N PHE A 55 -8.68 -1.89 -1.98
CA PHE A 55 -8.52 -1.23 -0.67
C PHE A 55 -9.81 -0.59 -0.18
N ALA A 56 -10.58 0.05 -1.04
CA ALA A 56 -11.88 0.63 -0.71
C ALA A 56 -12.89 -0.45 -0.25
N ASP A 57 -12.97 -1.57 -0.97
CA ASP A 57 -13.80 -2.72 -0.61
C ASP A 57 -13.35 -3.37 0.71
N ALA A 58 -12.06 -3.25 1.06
CA ALA A 58 -11.52 -3.65 2.35
C ALA A 58 -11.76 -2.60 3.47
N GLY A 59 -12.37 -1.46 3.15
CA GLY A 59 -12.74 -0.41 4.09
C GLY A 59 -11.71 0.70 4.28
N ASN A 60 -10.71 0.82 3.41
CA ASN A 60 -9.80 1.97 3.40
C ASN A 60 -10.52 3.19 2.81
N SER A 61 -10.69 4.24 3.61
CA SER A 61 -11.39 5.47 3.20
C SER A 61 -10.62 6.26 2.16
N ASP A 62 -9.30 6.38 2.32
CA ASP A 62 -8.47 7.21 1.44
C ASP A 62 -8.45 6.63 0.02
N ALA A 63 -8.42 5.30 -0.09
CA ALA A 63 -8.55 4.61 -1.37
C ALA A 63 -9.92 4.80 -2.02
N ALA A 64 -10.99 4.85 -1.21
CA ALA A 64 -12.34 5.11 -1.72
C ALA A 64 -12.47 6.54 -2.24
N ASP A 65 -11.92 7.52 -1.52
CA ASP A 65 -11.93 8.93 -1.89
C ASP A 65 -11.14 9.15 -3.20
N ILE A 66 -9.94 8.58 -3.32
CA ILE A 66 -9.13 8.66 -4.54
C ILE A 66 -9.83 7.97 -5.73
N LEU A 67 -10.45 6.80 -5.50
CA LEU A 67 -11.18 6.09 -6.54
C LEU A 67 -12.38 6.91 -7.05
N GLU A 68 -13.11 7.58 -6.17
CA GLU A 68 -14.20 8.49 -6.56
C GLU A 68 -13.65 9.64 -7.41
N GLU A 69 -12.60 10.33 -6.95
CA GLU A 69 -11.98 11.44 -7.69
C GLU A 69 -11.56 11.04 -9.11
N LEU A 70 -10.88 9.90 -9.27
CA LEU A 70 -10.39 9.42 -10.57
C LEU A 70 -11.49 8.91 -11.51
N THR A 71 -12.64 8.48 -10.98
CA THR A 71 -13.74 7.95 -11.81
C THR A 71 -14.78 9.00 -12.20
N GLU A 72 -14.70 10.19 -11.60
CA GLU A 72 -15.54 11.35 -11.94
C GLU A 72 -14.92 12.29 -12.98
N GLU A 73 -13.65 12.09 -13.35
CA GLU A 73 -12.90 12.87 -14.37
C GLU A 73 -13.20 12.46 -15.82
#